data_AF-A0A1I8BNU8-F1
#
_entry.id   AF-A0A1I8BNU8-F1
#
_cell.length_a   1.000
_cell.length_b   1.000
_cell.length_c   1.000
_cell.angle_alpha   90.00
_cell.angle_beta   90.00
_cell.angle_gamma   90.00
#
_symmetry.space_group_name_H-M   'P 1'
#
loop_
_entity.id
_entity.type
_entity.pdbx_description
1 polymer ?
#
loop_
_entity_poly.entity_id
_entity_poly.type
_entity_poly.pdbx_seq_one_letter_code
_entity_poly.pdbx_strand_id
1 'polypeptide(L)'
;MSTEENKSPLDRIAAVCDKHNGFLACIRKCEHSIARQILADGQQAMNAICQSLRIDKEFQSFVLPCLVRNGQRIGKSCQLHWSLMESDVYETISQRQFLYNGQEFQDDFQNEENDGFQRLCRAMNSYADCHLKAVAKLCHRRTIPFFVRFNAKISA
;
A
#
# COMPACT_ATOMS: atom_id res chain seq x y z
N MET A 1 8.62 28.19 -15.50
CA MET A 1 7.68 27.13 -15.03
C MET A 1 7.52 26.15 -16.17
N SER A 2 8.26 25.04 -16.16
CA SER A 2 8.38 24.18 -17.33
C SER A 2 8.52 22.70 -16.93
N THR A 3 7.79 21.83 -17.65
CA THR A 3 8.06 20.39 -17.90
C THR A 3 7.64 19.30 -16.90
N GLU A 4 6.40 19.25 -16.43
CA GLU A 4 5.83 17.99 -15.88
C GLU A 4 4.80 17.29 -16.77
N GLU A 5 4.17 17.98 -17.73
CA GLU A 5 3.04 17.42 -18.50
C GLU A 5 3.40 16.38 -19.58
N ASN A 6 4.68 16.12 -19.86
CA ASN A 6 5.09 15.22 -20.96
C ASN A 6 6.03 14.06 -20.56
N LYS A 7 6.14 13.72 -19.27
CA LYS A 7 6.96 12.58 -18.83
C LYS A 7 6.21 11.26 -19.02
N SER A 8 6.88 10.25 -19.56
CA SER A 8 6.26 8.93 -19.67
C SER A 8 5.90 8.38 -18.28
N PRO A 9 4.91 7.49 -18.16
CA PRO A 9 4.57 6.91 -16.86
C PRO A 9 5.74 6.18 -16.18
N LEU A 10 6.66 5.63 -16.99
CA LEU A 10 7.90 5.04 -16.51
C LEU A 10 8.82 6.09 -15.89
N ASP A 11 9.03 7.23 -16.55
CA ASP A 11 9.88 8.31 -16.03
C ASP A 11 9.33 8.90 -14.73
N ARG A 12 8.00 8.98 -14.62
CA ARG A 12 7.32 9.45 -13.41
C ARG A 12 7.57 8.51 -12.23
N ILE A 13 7.44 7.21 -12.44
CA ILE A 13 7.70 6.22 -11.37
C ILE A 13 9.20 6.08 -11.09
N ALA A 14 10.07 6.22 -12.09
CA ALA A 14 11.51 6.27 -11.87
C ALA A 14 11.88 7.43 -10.95
N ALA A 15 11.35 8.64 -11.20
CA ALA A 15 11.56 9.79 -10.32
C ALA A 15 11.02 9.58 -8.89
N VAL A 16 9.89 8.89 -8.73
CA VAL A 16 9.37 8.50 -7.41
C VAL A 16 10.33 7.53 -6.72
N CYS A 17 10.86 6.55 -7.45
CA CYS A 17 11.83 5.59 -6.94
C CYS A 17 13.16 6.23 -6.54
N ASP A 18 13.61 7.27 -7.23
CA ASP A 18 14.80 8.02 -6.84
C ASP A 18 14.59 8.79 -5.53
N LYS A 19 13.43 9.46 -5.39
CA LYS A 19 13.05 10.11 -4.13
C LYS A 19 12.93 9.11 -2.98
N HIS A 20 12.34 7.95 -3.24
CA HIS A 20 12.22 6.85 -2.28
C HIS A 20 13.58 6.35 -1.80
N ASN A 21 14.53 6.13 -2.72
CA ASN A 21 15.89 5.76 -2.37
C ASN A 21 16.58 6.83 -1.51
N GLY A 22 16.35 8.10 -1.81
CA GLY A 22 16.82 9.22 -0.99
C GLY A 22 16.23 9.20 0.43
N PHE A 23 14.94 8.94 0.55
CA PHE A 23 14.25 8.78 1.85
C PHE A 23 14.83 7.62 2.66
N LEU A 24 15.04 6.45 2.05
CA LEU A 24 15.66 5.30 2.73
C LEU A 24 17.11 5.59 3.15
N ALA A 25 17.87 6.28 2.31
CA ALA A 25 19.21 6.71 2.67
C ALA A 25 19.20 7.68 3.87
N CYS A 26 18.20 8.55 3.97
CA CYS A 26 17.99 9.41 5.13
C CYS A 26 17.67 8.60 6.39
N ILE A 27 16.70 7.68 6.34
CA ILE A 27 16.35 6.79 7.46
C ILE A 27 17.57 6.02 7.97
N ARG A 28 18.43 5.55 7.06
CA ARG A 28 19.64 4.78 7.43
C ARG A 28 20.66 5.58 8.23
N LYS A 29 20.67 6.91 8.12
CA LYS A 29 21.54 7.80 8.90
C LYS A 29 21.02 8.04 10.32
N CYS A 30 19.73 7.82 10.57
CA CYS A 30 19.16 7.93 11.91
C CYS A 30 19.69 6.82 12.81
N GLU A 31 19.80 7.07 14.12
CA GLU A 31 20.16 6.04 15.10
C GLU A 31 19.21 4.84 15.04
N HIS A 32 19.72 3.67 15.44
CA HIS A 32 18.87 2.49 15.56
C HIS A 32 17.80 2.70 16.64
N SER A 33 16.55 2.74 16.19
CA SER A 33 15.37 2.94 17.03
C SER A 33 14.17 2.18 16.44
N ILE A 34 13.18 1.90 17.27
CA ILE A 34 11.92 1.27 16.84
C ILE A 34 11.23 2.14 15.76
N ALA A 35 11.23 3.46 15.93
CA ALA A 35 10.66 4.39 14.96
C ALA A 35 11.34 4.27 13.58
N ARG A 36 12.68 4.16 13.55
CA ARG A 36 13.43 3.92 12.31
C ARG A 36 13.00 2.61 11.64
N GLN A 37 12.81 1.54 12.42
CA GLN A 37 12.39 0.25 11.90
C GLN A 37 10.97 0.29 11.34
N ILE A 38 10.01 0.86 12.07
CA ILE A 38 8.63 1.04 11.61
C ILE A 38 8.58 1.84 10.30
N LEU A 39 9.34 2.94 10.20
CA LEU A 39 9.40 3.74 8.99
C LEU A 39 9.98 2.96 7.81
N ALA A 40 11.03 2.15 8.04
CA ALA A 40 11.64 1.31 7.02
C ALA A 40 10.73 0.17 6.57
N ASP A 41 10.02 -0.48 7.50
CA ASP A 41 9.09 -1.57 7.21
C ASP A 41 7.86 -1.06 6.44
N GLY A 42 7.36 0.14 6.80
CA GLY A 42 6.30 0.81 6.05
C GLY A 42 6.65 1.15 4.59
N GLN A 43 7.93 1.07 4.22
CA GLN A 43 8.40 1.30 2.85
C GLN A 43 8.46 0.05 1.97
N GLN A 44 8.11 -1.14 2.48
CA GLN A 44 8.24 -2.41 1.73
C GLN A 44 7.48 -2.42 0.40
N ALA A 45 6.25 -1.87 0.36
CA ALA A 45 5.47 -1.81 -0.88
C ALA A 45 6.18 -0.97 -1.96
N MET A 46 6.72 0.20 -1.58
CA MET A 46 7.45 1.05 -2.51
C MET A 46 8.79 0.44 -2.92
N ASN A 47 9.47 -0.29 -2.02
CA ASN A 47 10.64 -1.10 -2.37
C ASN A 47 10.32 -2.12 -3.46
N ALA A 48 9.24 -2.89 -3.29
CA ALA A 48 8.82 -3.89 -4.25
C ALA A 48 8.45 -3.28 -5.61
N ILE A 49 7.78 -2.12 -5.64
CA ILE A 49 7.49 -1.38 -6.88
C ILE A 49 8.79 -0.97 -7.57
N CYS A 50 9.70 -0.34 -6.85
CA CYS A 50 10.95 0.17 -7.43
C CYS A 50 11.89 -0.94 -7.89
N GLN A 51 11.94 -2.06 -7.18
CA GLN A 51 12.63 -3.26 -7.65
C GLN A 51 11.98 -3.80 -8.92
N SER A 52 10.65 -3.91 -8.97
CA SER A 52 9.94 -4.40 -10.15
C SER A 52 10.15 -3.49 -11.37
N LEU A 53 10.20 -2.17 -11.16
CA LEU A 53 10.56 -1.22 -12.22
C LEU A 53 11.96 -1.50 -12.78
N ARG A 54 12.92 -1.93 -11.95
CA ARG A 54 14.29 -2.20 -12.39
C ARG A 54 14.44 -3.53 -13.12
N ILE A 55 13.76 -4.59 -12.66
CA ILE A 55 14.09 -5.97 -13.07
C ILE A 55 12.94 -6.72 -13.77
N ASP A 56 11.69 -6.28 -13.61
CA ASP A 56 10.53 -6.99 -14.16
C ASP A 56 10.08 -6.35 -15.49
N LYS A 57 10.48 -6.98 -16.60
CA LYS A 57 10.11 -6.53 -17.96
C LYS A 57 8.60 -6.59 -18.20
N GLU A 58 7.88 -7.53 -17.59
CA GLU A 58 6.43 -7.64 -17.70
C GLU A 58 5.76 -6.48 -16.94
N PHE A 59 6.32 -6.11 -15.78
CA PHE A 59 5.87 -4.92 -15.06
C PHE A 59 6.01 -3.66 -15.91
N GLN A 60 7.19 -3.44 -16.51
CA GLN A 60 7.46 -2.24 -17.33
C GLN A 60 6.62 -2.16 -18.61
N SER A 61 6.51 -3.27 -19.35
CA SER A 61 5.92 -3.29 -20.69
C SER A 61 4.41 -3.49 -20.72
N PHE A 62 3.84 -4.10 -19.68
CA PHE A 62 2.44 -4.51 -19.67
C PHE A 62 1.67 -4.04 -18.44
N VAL A 63 2.11 -4.43 -17.24
CA VAL A 63 1.34 -4.17 -16.01
C VAL A 63 1.23 -2.68 -15.75
N LEU A 64 2.35 -1.98 -15.70
CA LEU A 64 2.39 -0.57 -15.35
C LEU A 64 1.66 0.31 -16.40
N PRO A 65 1.90 0.19 -17.71
CA PRO A 65 1.13 0.94 -18.71
C PRO A 65 -0.37 0.72 -18.59
N CYS A 66 -0.80 -0.50 -18.27
CA CYS A 66 -2.22 -0.75 -18.08
C CYS A 66 -2.79 -0.09 -16.82
N LEU A 67 -2.08 -0.18 -15.69
CA LEU A 67 -2.48 0.46 -14.43
C LEU A 67 -2.55 1.98 -14.59
N VAL A 68 -1.65 2.58 -15.35
CA VAL A 68 -1.68 4.02 -15.63
C VAL A 68 -2.91 4.39 -16.46
N ARG A 69 -3.24 3.59 -17.47
CA ARG A 69 -4.39 3.84 -18.35
C ARG A 69 -5.73 3.63 -17.64
N ASN A 70 -5.82 2.64 -16.76
CA ASN A 70 -7.08 2.21 -16.16
C ASN A 70 -7.19 2.52 -14.66
N GLY A 71 -6.16 3.09 -14.02
CA GLY A 71 -6.07 3.26 -12.57
C GLY A 71 -7.26 4.02 -11.98
N GLN A 72 -7.68 5.11 -12.64
CA GLN A 72 -8.86 5.85 -12.21
C GLN A 72 -10.16 5.00 -12.31
N ARG A 73 -10.29 4.16 -13.35
CA ARG A 73 -11.45 3.28 -13.53
C ARG A 73 -11.45 2.12 -12.53
N ILE A 74 -10.27 1.58 -12.24
CA ILE A 74 -10.05 0.57 -11.20
C ILE A 74 -10.46 1.14 -9.85
N GLY A 75 -9.94 2.31 -9.48
CA GLY A 75 -10.29 2.99 -8.23
C GLY A 75 -11.79 3.28 -8.10
N LYS A 76 -12.42 3.82 -9.15
CA LYS A 76 -13.87 4.05 -9.18
C LYS A 76 -14.69 2.76 -9.02
N SER A 77 -14.24 1.65 -9.60
CA SER A 77 -14.95 0.36 -9.48
C SER A 77 -15.00 -0.17 -8.04
N CYS A 78 -14.04 0.24 -7.22
CA CYS A 78 -13.90 -0.22 -5.83
C CYS A 78 -14.07 0.89 -4.80
N GLN A 79 -14.66 2.02 -5.20
CA GLN A 79 -14.80 3.19 -4.33
C GLN A 79 -15.59 2.88 -3.05
N LEU A 80 -16.65 2.08 -3.13
CA LEU A 80 -17.41 1.67 -1.94
C LEU A 80 -16.53 0.88 -0.95
N HIS A 81 -15.78 -0.10 -1.45
CA HIS A 81 -14.89 -0.91 -0.60
C HIS A 81 -13.76 -0.07 -0.01
N TRP A 82 -13.26 0.92 -0.77
CA TRP A 82 -12.29 1.89 -0.26
C TRP A 82 -12.86 2.70 0.90
N SER A 83 -14.07 3.26 0.75
CA SER A 83 -14.70 4.07 1.79
C SER A 83 -14.99 3.29 3.06
N LEU A 84 -15.39 2.02 2.95
CA LEU A 84 -15.57 1.15 4.11
C LEU A 84 -14.24 0.89 4.84
N MET A 85 -13.19 0.56 4.09
CA MET A 85 -11.86 0.35 4.65
C MET A 85 -11.31 1.62 5.31
N GLU A 86 -11.47 2.77 4.67
CA GLU A 86 -11.05 4.07 5.20
C GLU A 86 -11.74 4.39 6.53
N SER A 87 -13.06 4.17 6.61
CA SER A 87 -13.84 4.31 7.84
C SER A 87 -13.31 3.41 8.97
N ASP A 88 -13.08 2.12 8.68
CA ASP A 88 -12.61 1.15 9.66
C ASP A 88 -11.19 1.47 10.17
N VAL A 89 -10.32 2.03 9.31
CA VAL A 89 -8.99 2.53 9.70
C VAL A 89 -9.13 3.67 10.71
N TYR A 90 -9.97 4.67 10.42
CA TYR A 90 -10.18 5.80 11.33
C TYR A 90 -10.77 5.36 12.67
N GLU A 91 -11.76 4.47 12.65
CA GLU A 91 -12.37 3.94 13.86
C GLU A 91 -11.34 3.20 14.72
N THR A 92 -10.55 2.31 14.12
CA THR A 92 -9.49 1.54 14.81
C THR A 92 -8.42 2.45 15.43
N ILE A 93 -8.00 3.49 14.70
CA ILE A 93 -7.00 4.46 15.20
C ILE A 93 -7.58 5.31 16.33
N SER A 94 -8.82 5.79 16.17
CA SER A 94 -9.48 6.64 17.17
C SER A 94 -9.70 5.90 18.48
N GLN A 95 -10.17 4.65 18.44
CA GLN A 95 -10.32 3.79 19.62
C GLN A 95 -8.99 3.65 20.37
N ARG A 96 -7.86 3.49 19.65
CA ARG A 96 -6.53 3.47 20.29
C ARG A 96 -6.13 4.81 20.89
N GLN A 97 -6.42 5.93 20.24
CA GLN A 97 -6.07 7.26 20.77
C GLN A 97 -6.82 7.59 22.07
N PHE A 98 -8.08 7.16 22.21
CA PHE A 98 -8.82 7.33 23.47
C PHE A 98 -8.17 6.57 24.64
N LEU A 99 -7.55 5.40 24.38
CA LEU A 99 -6.87 4.60 25.40
C LEU A 99 -5.54 5.20 25.87
N TYR A 100 -4.92 6.10 25.10
CA TYR A 100 -3.65 6.75 25.49
C TYR A 100 -3.83 7.98 26.40
N ASN A 101 -5.05 8.51 26.56
CA ASN A 101 -5.31 9.76 27.28
C ASN A 101 -5.75 9.56 28.75
N GLY A 102 -5.17 8.59 29.46
CA GLY A 102 -5.11 8.64 30.94
C GLY A 102 -5.92 7.61 31.75
N GLN A 103 -6.21 6.41 31.22
CA GLN A 103 -6.61 5.28 32.07
C GLN A 103 -5.51 4.22 32.06
N GLU A 104 -5.12 3.77 33.27
CA GLU A 104 -4.11 2.74 33.46
C GLU A 104 -4.48 1.47 32.69
N PHE A 105 -3.47 0.89 32.05
CA PHE A 105 -3.52 -0.38 31.35
C PHE A 105 -3.93 -1.48 32.33
N GLN A 106 -5.22 -1.80 32.42
CA GLN A 106 -5.65 -3.10 32.91
C GLN A 106 -5.61 -4.06 31.74
N ASP A 107 -4.76 -5.06 31.91
CA ASP A 107 -4.31 -6.06 30.94
C ASP A 107 -5.45 -7.04 30.58
N ASP A 108 -6.56 -6.55 30.03
CA ASP A 108 -7.67 -7.38 29.54
C ASP A 108 -7.60 -7.58 28.02
N PHE A 109 -6.36 -7.64 27.50
CA PHE A 109 -6.05 -8.02 26.12
C PHE A 109 -6.42 -9.48 25.79
N GLN A 110 -6.97 -10.24 26.75
CA GLN A 110 -7.24 -11.66 26.57
C GLN A 110 -8.71 -11.98 26.29
N ASN A 111 -9.69 -11.10 26.56
CA ASN A 111 -11.09 -11.54 26.62
C ASN A 111 -12.18 -10.67 25.96
N GLU A 112 -11.87 -9.56 25.29
CA GLU A 112 -12.87 -8.87 24.45
C GLU A 112 -12.44 -8.90 22.99
N GLU A 113 -13.35 -9.38 22.14
CA GLU A 113 -13.14 -9.63 20.73
C GLU A 113 -12.38 -8.49 20.06
N ASN A 114 -11.36 -8.88 19.30
CA ASN A 114 -10.54 -8.08 18.41
C ASN A 114 -11.39 -7.48 17.24
N ASP A 115 -12.63 -7.09 17.47
CA ASP A 115 -13.70 -6.85 16.51
C ASP A 115 -13.36 -5.68 15.59
N GLY A 116 -12.81 -4.58 16.11
CA GLY A 116 -12.31 -3.47 15.28
C GLY A 116 -11.19 -3.89 14.32
N PHE A 117 -10.22 -4.67 14.80
CA PHE A 117 -9.14 -5.18 13.95
C PHE A 117 -9.63 -6.24 12.96
N GLN A 118 -10.56 -7.10 13.36
CA GLN A 118 -11.21 -8.09 12.49
C GLN A 118 -12.03 -7.41 11.40
N ARG A 119 -12.79 -6.35 11.72
CA ARG A 119 -13.52 -5.51 10.75
C ARG A 119 -12.54 -4.90 9.74
N LEU A 120 -11.48 -4.27 10.22
CA LEU A 120 -10.44 -3.71 9.36
C LEU A 120 -9.82 -4.76 8.44
N CYS A 121 -9.50 -5.95 8.95
CA CYS A 121 -8.97 -7.05 8.14
C CYS A 121 -9.97 -7.50 7.06
N ARG A 122 -11.26 -7.61 7.39
CA ARG A 122 -12.32 -7.94 6.43
C ARG A 122 -12.47 -6.85 5.37
N ALA A 123 -12.45 -5.58 5.76
CA ALA A 123 -12.55 -4.45 4.84
C ALA A 123 -11.34 -4.35 3.90
N MET A 124 -10.13 -4.54 4.42
CA MET A 124 -8.90 -4.63 3.63
C MET A 124 -8.98 -5.77 2.60
N ASN A 125 -9.39 -6.97 3.02
CA ASN A 125 -9.54 -8.11 2.11
C ASN A 125 -10.62 -7.85 1.04
N SER A 126 -11.72 -7.23 1.43
CA SER A 126 -12.81 -6.86 0.51
C SER A 126 -12.34 -5.86 -0.55
N TYR A 127 -11.59 -4.83 -0.13
CA TYR A 127 -10.99 -3.87 -1.05
C TYR A 127 -9.96 -4.52 -1.97
N ALA A 128 -9.07 -5.36 -1.44
CA ALA A 128 -8.07 -6.07 -2.22
C ALA A 128 -8.70 -7.00 -3.28
N ASP A 129 -9.73 -7.77 -2.91
CA ASP A 129 -10.47 -8.65 -3.83
C ASP A 129 -11.16 -7.84 -4.93
N CYS A 130 -11.86 -6.76 -4.58
CA CYS A 130 -12.45 -5.86 -5.58
C CYS A 130 -11.38 -5.32 -6.53
N HIS A 131 -10.27 -4.82 -5.98
CA HIS A 131 -9.19 -4.22 -6.77
C HIS A 131 -8.59 -5.23 -7.75
N LEU A 132 -8.30 -6.45 -7.29
CA LEU A 132 -7.79 -7.54 -8.15
C LEU A 132 -8.80 -7.94 -9.24
N LYS A 133 -10.09 -8.01 -8.93
CA LYS A 133 -11.15 -8.28 -9.92
C LYS A 133 -11.25 -7.17 -10.96
N ALA A 134 -11.19 -5.91 -10.54
CA ALA A 134 -11.20 -4.75 -11.43
C ALA A 134 -9.96 -4.72 -12.34
N VAL A 135 -8.78 -5.01 -11.78
CA VAL A 135 -7.52 -5.18 -12.53
C VAL A 135 -7.65 -6.33 -13.53
N ALA A 136 -8.14 -7.51 -13.14
CA ALA A 136 -8.32 -8.63 -14.05
C ALA A 136 -9.23 -8.28 -15.24
N LYS A 137 -10.29 -7.50 -14.98
CA LYS A 137 -11.27 -7.06 -15.99
C LYS A 137 -10.70 -5.99 -16.92
N LEU A 138 -9.99 -5.00 -16.40
CA LEU A 138 -9.54 -3.82 -17.16
C LEU A 138 -8.12 -3.98 -17.75
N CYS A 139 -7.31 -4.82 -17.13
CA CYS A 139 -5.90 -5.04 -17.46
C CYS A 139 -5.54 -6.47 -17.83
N HIS A 140 -6.54 -7.35 -17.99
CA HIS A 140 -6.38 -8.78 -18.26
C HIS A 140 -5.88 -9.58 -17.05
N ARG A 141 -6.34 -10.83 -16.94
CA ARG A 141 -5.95 -11.78 -15.87
C ARG A 141 -4.44 -12.06 -15.80
N ARG A 142 -3.70 -11.77 -16.88
CA ARG A 142 -2.24 -11.90 -16.94
C ARG A 142 -1.50 -10.97 -15.98
N THR A 143 -2.15 -9.90 -15.52
CA THR A 143 -1.55 -9.02 -14.49
C THR A 143 -1.60 -9.60 -13.08
N ILE A 144 -2.49 -10.55 -12.80
CA ILE A 144 -2.70 -11.10 -11.44
C ILE A 144 -1.46 -11.79 -10.86
N PRO A 145 -0.69 -12.60 -11.61
CA PRO A 145 0.58 -13.15 -11.13
C PRO A 145 1.57 -12.09 -10.61
N PHE A 146 1.59 -10.88 -11.19
CA PHE A 146 2.42 -9.80 -10.66
C PHE A 146 1.99 -9.42 -9.24
N PHE A 147 0.69 -9.25 -8.98
CA PHE A 147 0.18 -8.90 -7.65
C PHE A 147 0.41 -10.00 -6.61
N VAL A 148 0.32 -11.28 -7.00
CA VAL A 148 0.65 -12.41 -6.12
C VAL A 148 2.13 -12.38 -5.73
N ARG A 149 3.03 -12.21 -6.71
CA ARG A 149 4.48 -12.07 -6.45
C ARG A 149 4.79 -10.82 -5.63
N PHE A 150 4.06 -9.73 -5.88
CA PHE A 150 4.20 -8.46 -5.18
C PHE A 150 3.87 -8.62 -3.69
N ASN A 151 2.72 -9.22 -3.37
CA ASN A 151 2.34 -9.49 -1.98
C ASN A 151 3.34 -10.43 -1.29
N ALA A 152 3.77 -11.50 -1.96
CA ALA A 152 4.75 -12.43 -1.39
C ALA A 152 6.10 -11.75 -1.04
N LYS A 153 6.52 -10.73 -1.80
CA LYS A 153 7.74 -9.96 -1.54
C LYS A 153 7.61 -8.96 -0.38
N ILE A 154 6.38 -8.54 -0.07
CA ILE A 154 6.11 -7.56 1.00
C ILE A 154 5.84 -8.28 2.32
N SER A 155 5.36 -9.52 2.29
CA SER A 155 5.13 -10.33 3.49
C SER A 155 6.34 -11.15 3.96
N ALA A 156 7.51 -10.98 3.33
CA ALA A 156 8.76 -11.68 3.63
C ALA A 156 9.78 -10.75 4.28
#